data_AF-A0A432FB76-F1
#
_entry.id   AF-A0A432FB76-F1
#
_cell.length_a   1.000
_cell.length_b   1.000
_cell.length_c   1.000
_cell.angle_alpha   90.00
_cell.angle_beta   90.00
_cell.angle_gamma   90.00
#
_symmetry.space_group_name_H-M   'P 1'
#
loop_
_entity.id
_entity.type
_entity.pdbx_description
1 polymer ?
#
loop_
_entity_poly.entity_id
_entity_poly.type
_entity_poly.pdbx_seq_one_letter_code
_entity_poly.pdbx_strand_id
1 'polypeptide(L)'
;MFCVQKKKFHQIYDLQDIDFSSHPKFSNDYLLQGNPEESVRNLFNEQLLDFFESKPGLSVEGGANQMLFYRLNERISPNKLSQFLEEGMQVLAKFTK
;
A
#
# COMPACT_ATOMS: atom_id res chain seq x y z
N MET A 1 -10.83 1.92 6.65
CA MET A 1 -9.79 2.79 6.02
C MET A 1 -8.45 2.11 6.24
N PHE A 2 -7.55 2.12 5.25
CA PHE A 2 -6.20 1.56 5.37
C PHE A 2 -5.15 2.49 4.74
N CYS A 3 -3.91 2.35 5.19
CA CYS A 3 -2.72 2.95 4.62
C CYS A 3 -1.61 1.89 4.55
N VAL A 4 -1.03 1.70 3.37
CA VAL A 4 0.17 0.89 3.17
C VAL A 4 1.24 1.75 2.53
N GLN A 5 2.40 1.81 3.16
CA GLN A 5 3.51 2.64 2.71
C GLN A 5 4.84 2.04 3.16
N LYS A 6 5.93 2.45 2.50
CA LYS A 6 7.26 1.97 2.89
C LYS A 6 7.58 2.35 4.34
N LYS A 7 8.06 1.38 5.13
CA LYS A 7 8.54 1.61 6.50
C LYS A 7 9.67 2.64 6.48
N LYS A 8 9.62 3.57 7.44
CA LYS A 8 10.72 4.50 7.73
C LYS A 8 11.10 4.33 9.20
N PHE A 9 12.39 4.54 9.49
CA PHE A 9 12.97 4.43 10.83
C PHE A 9 12.36 5.41 11.86
N HIS A 10 11.53 6.36 11.44
CA HIS A 10 10.78 7.26 12.31
C HIS A 10 9.37 7.40 11.75
N GLN A 11 8.39 6.70 12.33
CA GLN A 11 6.98 7.10 12.23
C GLN A 11 6.29 6.87 13.57
N ILE A 12 5.62 7.92 14.04
CA ILE A 12 4.75 7.97 15.22
C ILE A 12 3.32 8.03 14.68
N TYR A 13 2.48 7.04 14.97
CA TYR A 13 1.03 7.14 14.80
C TYR A 13 0.28 6.19 15.74
N ASP A 14 -0.93 6.58 16.15
CA ASP A 14 -1.82 5.90 17.12
C ASP A 14 -2.32 4.50 16.70
N LEU A 15 -2.08 4.08 15.46
CA LEU A 15 -2.54 2.79 14.94
C LEU A 15 -1.39 1.77 14.91
N GLN A 16 -1.67 0.56 15.36
CA GLN A 16 -0.71 -0.53 15.35
C GLN A 16 -0.44 -0.99 13.91
N ASP A 17 0.82 -1.34 13.67
CA ASP A 17 1.25 -1.96 12.42
C ASP A 17 0.72 -3.39 12.30
N ILE A 18 0.31 -3.77 11.09
CA ILE A 18 -0.33 -5.04 10.76
C ILE A 18 0.69 -5.88 9.98
N ASP A 19 1.43 -6.73 10.71
CA ASP A 19 2.39 -7.67 10.11
C ASP A 19 1.73 -9.00 9.70
N PHE A 20 2.37 -9.70 8.75
CA PHE A 20 1.98 -11.01 8.24
C PHE A 20 3.18 -11.98 8.29
N SER A 21 3.09 -13.02 9.13
CA SER A 21 4.16 -14.02 9.27
C SER A 21 4.44 -14.81 7.99
N SER A 22 3.44 -14.96 7.11
CA SER A 22 3.60 -15.60 5.79
C SER A 22 4.38 -14.74 4.79
N HIS A 23 4.44 -13.42 4.99
CA HIS A 23 5.08 -12.46 4.09
C HIS A 23 6.04 -11.57 4.91
N PRO A 24 7.16 -12.14 5.39
CA PRO A 24 8.11 -11.40 6.21
C PRO A 24 8.78 -10.27 5.44
N LYS A 25 8.95 -10.38 4.11
CA LYS A 25 9.51 -9.30 3.29
C LYS A 25 8.53 -8.13 3.22
N PHE A 26 7.24 -8.36 2.96
CA PHE A 26 6.21 -7.34 3.07
C PHE A 26 6.24 -6.66 4.44
N SER A 27 6.20 -7.45 5.51
CA SER A 27 6.17 -6.96 6.88
C SER A 27 7.43 -6.19 7.26
N ASN A 28 8.58 -6.47 6.64
CA ASN A 28 9.80 -5.69 6.87
C ASN A 28 9.84 -4.38 6.07
N ASP A 29 9.36 -4.40 4.83
CA ASP A 29 9.49 -3.28 3.89
C ASP A 29 8.33 -2.26 4.00
N TYR A 30 7.15 -2.70 4.44
CA TYR A 30 5.92 -1.91 4.47
C TYR A 30 5.33 -1.81 5.87
N LEU A 31 4.77 -0.63 6.14
CA LEU A 31 3.93 -0.32 7.28
C LEU A 31 2.49 -0.39 6.77
N LEU A 32 1.71 -1.32 7.32
CA LEU A 32 0.29 -1.44 7.02
C LEU A 32 -0.51 -1.07 8.26
N GLN A 33 -1.40 -0.10 8.13
CA GLN A 33 -2.27 0.34 9.21
C GLN A 33 -3.70 0.43 8.71
N GLY A 34 -4.65 0.25 9.61
CA GLY A 34 -6.04 0.64 9.35
C GLY A 34 -7.00 0.13 10.40
N ASN A 35 -8.26 0.55 10.24
CA ASN A 35 -9.33 0.28 11.18
C ASN A 35 -10.63 -0.07 10.42
N PRO A 36 -11.31 -1.17 10.79
CA PRO A 36 -10.87 -2.21 11.74
C PRO A 36 -9.76 -3.10 11.16
N GLU A 37 -8.80 -3.50 11.99
CA GLU A 37 -7.63 -4.31 11.58
C GLU A 37 -8.03 -5.59 10.86
N GLU A 38 -9.07 -6.28 11.33
CA GLU A 38 -9.56 -7.52 10.71
C GLU A 38 -9.98 -7.33 9.26
N SER A 39 -10.68 -6.23 8.94
CA SER A 39 -11.04 -5.92 7.56
C SER A 39 -9.83 -5.62 6.68
N VAL A 40 -8.80 -4.99 7.25
CA VAL A 40 -7.54 -4.74 6.53
C VAL A 40 -6.79 -6.03 6.26
N ARG A 41 -6.69 -6.94 7.25
CA ARG A 41 -6.09 -8.27 7.07
C ARG A 41 -6.81 -9.08 5.99
N ASN A 42 -8.14 -9.05 5.96
CA ASN A 42 -8.93 -9.75 4.95
C ASN A 42 -8.74 -9.17 3.53
N LEU A 43 -8.55 -7.85 3.43
CA LEU A 43 -8.25 -7.19 2.16
C LEU A 43 -6.85 -7.54 1.64
N PHE A 44 -5.86 -7.58 2.53
CA PHE A 44 -4.47 -7.90 2.21
C PHE A 44 -4.22 -9.42 2.20
N ASN A 45 -4.84 -10.09 1.25
CA ASN A 45 -4.61 -11.51 0.96
C ASN A 45 -3.21 -11.75 0.33
N GLU A 46 -2.83 -13.03 0.19
CA GLU A 46 -1.52 -13.45 -0.33
C GLU A 46 -1.16 -12.79 -1.68
N GLN A 47 -2.13 -12.70 -2.61
CA GLN A 47 -1.87 -12.10 -3.93
C GLN A 47 -1.56 -10.60 -3.85
N LEU A 48 -2.19 -9.89 -2.91
CA LEU A 48 -1.94 -8.47 -2.73
C LEU A 48 -0.61 -8.25 -1.99
N LEU A 49 -0.29 -9.09 -1.01
CA LEU A 49 1.00 -9.06 -0.31
C LEU A 49 2.15 -9.29 -1.30
N ASP A 50 2.09 -10.34 -2.12
CA ASP A 50 3.05 -10.62 -3.20
C ASP A 50 3.21 -9.44 -4.15
N PHE A 51 2.10 -8.79 -4.51
CA PHE A 51 2.10 -7.63 -5.38
C PHE A 51 2.90 -6.47 -4.77
N PHE A 52 2.69 -6.15 -3.49
CA PHE A 52 3.45 -5.09 -2.82
C PHE A 52 4.94 -5.43 -2.66
N GLU A 53 5.29 -6.69 -2.40
CA GLU A 53 6.69 -7.13 -2.36
C GLU A 53 7.40 -6.98 -3.73
N SER A 54 6.64 -7.03 -4.83
CA SER A 54 7.13 -6.83 -6.20
C SER A 54 7.21 -5.36 -6.62
N LYS A 55 6.64 -4.43 -5.83
CA LYS A 55 6.50 -3.01 -6.17
C LYS A 55 7.11 -2.06 -5.12
N PRO A 56 8.43 -2.10 -4.86
CA PRO A 56 9.06 -1.26 -3.85
C PRO A 56 8.70 0.23 -3.97
N GLY A 57 8.38 0.85 -2.83
CA GLY A 57 8.08 2.28 -2.74
C GLY A 57 6.64 2.66 -3.08
N LEU A 58 5.81 1.71 -3.51
CA LEU A 58 4.38 1.92 -3.70
C LEU A 58 3.69 2.30 -2.38
N SER A 59 2.96 3.41 -2.38
CA SER A 59 2.06 3.77 -1.29
C SER A 59 0.61 3.78 -1.77
N VAL A 60 -0.28 3.20 -0.97
CA VAL A 60 -1.72 3.19 -1.23
C VAL A 60 -2.48 3.48 0.05
N GLU A 61 -3.44 4.40 -0.02
CA GLU A 61 -4.43 4.61 1.03
C GLU A 61 -5.83 4.36 0.46
N GLY A 62 -6.69 3.73 1.24
CA GLY A 62 -8.05 3.40 0.81
C GLY A 62 -9.08 3.64 1.90
N GLY A 63 -10.20 4.25 1.52
CA GLY A 63 -11.30 4.54 2.43
C GLY A 63 -12.56 4.94 1.69
N ALA A 64 -13.72 4.53 2.22
CA ALA A 64 -15.03 4.75 1.60
C ALA A 64 -15.03 4.30 0.13
N ASN A 65 -15.15 5.24 -0.81
CA ASN A 65 -15.18 4.99 -2.25
C ASN A 65 -13.97 5.58 -2.99
N GLN A 66 -12.86 5.82 -2.28
CA GLN A 66 -11.68 6.48 -2.81
C GLN A 66 -10.41 5.70 -2.48
N MET A 67 -9.44 5.82 -3.39
CA MET A 67 -8.10 5.28 -3.24
C MET A 67 -7.09 6.35 -3.66
N LEU A 68 -6.06 6.55 -2.83
CA LEU A 68 -4.90 7.37 -3.14
C LEU A 68 -3.75 6.44 -3.51
N PHE A 69 -3.08 6.77 -4.61
CA PHE A 69 -1.88 6.08 -5.10
C PHE A 69 -0.75 7.09 -5.24
N TYR A 70 0.39 6.80 -4.63
CA TYR A 70 1.54 7.70 -4.69
C TYR A 70 2.87 6.99 -4.45
N ARG A 71 3.96 7.76 -4.53
CA ARG A 71 5.31 7.39 -4.08
C ARG A 71 5.74 8.42 -3.05
N LEU A 72 5.98 7.98 -1.82
CA LEU A 72 6.28 8.88 -0.71
C LEU A 72 7.61 9.62 -0.96
N ASN A 73 7.60 10.95 -0.83
CA ASN A 73 8.74 11.83 -1.10
C ASN A 73 9.27 11.83 -2.54
N GLU A 74 8.47 11.39 -3.51
CA GLU A 74 8.86 11.42 -4.92
C GLU A 74 7.95 12.35 -5.72
N ARG A 75 8.56 13.11 -6.65
CA ARG A 75 7.85 13.92 -7.63
C ARG A 75 7.96 13.30 -9.00
N ILE A 76 6.84 12.97 -9.60
CA ILE A 76 6.79 12.42 -10.96
C ILE A 76 7.09 13.51 -11.98
N SER A 77 7.97 13.20 -12.94
CA SER A 77 8.22 14.07 -14.10
C SER A 77 6.97 14.13 -14.99
N PRO A 78 6.59 15.29 -15.55
CA PRO A 78 5.43 15.40 -16.43
C PRO A 78 5.43 14.38 -17.57
N ASN A 79 6.60 14.05 -18.12
CA ASN A 79 6.74 13.10 -19.24
C ASN A 79 6.41 11.65 -18.85
N LYS A 80 6.34 11.33 -17.55
CA LYS A 80 5.97 10.00 -17.02
C LYS A 80 4.54 9.96 -16.48
N LEU A 81 3.80 11.06 -16.55
CA LEU A 81 2.48 11.17 -15.93
C LEU A 81 1.50 10.10 -16.46
N SER A 82 1.44 9.90 -17.77
CA SER A 82 0.54 8.91 -18.37
C SER A 82 0.84 7.48 -17.88
N GLN A 83 2.12 7.11 -17.83
CA GLN A 83 2.56 5.81 -17.31
C GLN A 83 2.22 5.66 -15.82
N PHE A 84 2.38 6.73 -15.04
CA PHE A 84 2.06 6.74 -13.61
C PHE A 84 0.54 6.57 -13.37
N LEU A 85 -0.29 7.22 -14.18
CA LEU A 85 -1.75 7.05 -14.13
C LEU A 85 -2.17 5.63 -14.53
N GLU A 86 -1.56 5.06 -15.57
CA GLU A 86 -1.80 3.67 -15.98
C GLU A 86 -1.44 2.69 -14.87
N GLU A 87 -0.29 2.88 -14.21
CA GLU A 87 0.08 2.08 -13.04
C GLU A 87 -0.94 2.22 -11.91
N GLY A 88 -1.43 3.45 -11.64
CA GLY A 88 -2.48 3.68 -10.64
C GLY A 88 -3.76 2.89 -10.94
N MET A 89 -4.18 2.81 -12.20
CA MET A 89 -5.33 2.00 -12.62
C MET A 89 -5.09 0.50 -12.46
N GLN A 90 -3.86 0.03 -12.76
CA GLN A 90 -3.48 -1.36 -12.55
C GLN A 90 -3.47 -1.72 -11.06
N VAL A 91 -3.01 -0.82 -10.20
CA VAL A 91 -3.05 -0.96 -8.74
C VAL A 91 -4.51 -1.03 -8.28
N LEU A 92 -5.37 -0.12 -8.73
CA LEU A 92 -6.80 -0.12 -8.36
C LEU A 92 -7.46 -1.46 -8.71
N ALA A 93 -7.16 -2.02 -9.88
CA ALA A 93 -7.70 -3.30 -10.32
C ALA A 93 -7.27 -4.50 -9.45
N LYS A 94 -6.23 -4.37 -8.61
CA LYS A 94 -5.84 -5.40 -7.62
C LYS A 94 -6.75 -5.42 -6.40
N PHE A 95 -7.44 -4.31 -6.10
CA PHE A 95 -8.34 -4.19 -4.96
C PHE A 95 -9.81 -4.49 -5.31
N THR A 96 -10.15 -4.61 -6.60
CA THR A 96 -11.52 -4.82 -7.10
C THR A 96 -11.78 -6.23 -7.61
N LYS A 97 -10.96 -7.21 -7.21
CA LYS A 97 -11.09 -8.62 -7.60
C LYS A 97 -11.67 -9.46 -6.48
#